data_AF-A0A6L6F4Q7-F1
#
_entry.id   AF-A0A6L6F4Q7-F1
#
_cell.length_a   1.000
_cell.length_b   1.000
_cell.length_c   1.000
_cell.angle_alpha   90.00
_cell.angle_beta   90.00
_cell.angle_gamma   90.00
#
_symmetry.space_group_name_H-M   'P 1'
#
loop_
_entity.id
_entity.type
_entity.pdbx_description
1 polymer ?
#
loop_
_entity_poly.entity_id
_entity_poly.type
_entity_poly.pdbx_seq_one_letter_code
_entity_poly.pdbx_strand_id
1 'polypeptide(L)' 'GDVIKAAIAGMIGLKLDEFQSLVIDPCSITILDYDGKKARLVTFNDTSSDISSSIVQKKRAKVLLGGGSGTKGRRL' A
#
# COMPACT_ATOMS: atom_id res chain seq x y z
N GLY A 1 -16.91 -6.27 -13.34
CA GLY A 1 -15.83 -5.32 -12.96
C GLY A 1 -16.22 -4.41 -11.81
N ASP A 2 -17.48 -3.99 -11.74
CA ASP A 2 -17.85 -2.85 -10.89
C ASP A 2 -17.79 -3.12 -9.39
N VAL A 3 -18.08 -4.34 -8.94
CA VAL A 3 -17.92 -4.71 -7.52
C VAL A 3 -16.47 -4.53 -7.07
N ILE A 4 -15.50 -4.92 -7.91
CA ILE A 4 -14.07 -4.77 -7.61
C ILE A 4 -13.68 -3.29 -7.63
N LYS A 5 -14.15 -2.51 -8.61
CA LYS A 5 -13.91 -1.06 -8.68
C LYS A 5 -14.47 -0.33 -7.45
N ALA A 6 -15.71 -0.63 -7.07
CA ALA A 6 -16.36 -0.02 -5.90
C ALA A 6 -15.65 -0.40 -4.60
N ALA A 7 -15.21 -1.66 -4.45
CA ALA A 7 -14.43 -2.10 -3.30
C ALA A 7 -13.09 -1.36 -3.21
N ILE A 8 -12.34 -1.29 -4.32
CA ILE A 8 -11.07 -0.55 -4.36
C ILE A 8 -11.30 0.92 -4.01
N ALA A 9 -12.28 1.57 -4.64
CA ALA A 9 -12.62 2.98 -4.38
C ALA A 9 -12.89 3.23 -2.90
N GLY A 10 -13.72 2.39 -2.26
CA GLY A 10 -14.01 2.48 -0.83
C GLY A 10 -12.78 2.24 0.06
N MET A 11 -11.89 1.34 -0.32
CA MET A 11 -10.67 1.03 0.45
C MET A 11 -9.61 2.14 0.38
N ILE A 12 -9.49 2.84 -0.75
CA ILE A 12 -8.50 3.91 -0.95
C ILE A 12 -9.05 5.32 -0.65
N GLY A 13 -10.34 5.42 -0.28
CA GLY A 13 -10.98 6.69 0.05
C GLY A 13 -11.36 7.53 -1.16
N LEU A 14 -11.47 6.93 -2.36
CA LEU A 14 -12.17 7.56 -3.47
C LEU A 14 -13.65 7.62 -3.17
N LYS A 15 -14.34 8.61 -3.74
CA LYS A 15 -15.81 8.59 -3.71
C LYS A 15 -16.29 7.37 -4.48
N LEU A 16 -17.31 6.72 -3.96
CA LEU A 16 -17.94 5.59 -4.65
C LEU A 16 -18.42 6.02 -6.04
N ASP A 17 -18.98 7.22 -6.21
CA ASP A 17 -19.44 7.69 -7.53
C ASP A 17 -18.32 7.79 -8.58
N GLU A 18 -17.06 7.94 -8.14
CA GLU A 18 -15.89 8.03 -9.01
C GLU A 18 -15.34 6.65 -9.41
N PHE A 19 -15.89 5.53 -8.91
CA PHE A 19 -15.39 4.18 -9.24
C PHE A 19 -15.41 3.90 -10.75
N GLN A 20 -16.31 4.55 -11.49
CA GLN A 20 -16.45 4.37 -12.94
C GLN A 20 -15.20 4.81 -13.71
N SER A 21 -14.40 5.73 -13.14
CA SER A 21 -13.13 6.17 -13.71
C SER A 21 -12.02 5.11 -13.63
N LEU A 22 -12.16 4.10 -12.76
CA LEU A 22 -11.21 3.00 -12.65
C LEU A 22 -11.39 2.04 -13.82
N VAL A 23 -10.31 1.76 -14.55
CA VAL A 23 -10.27 0.72 -15.60
C VAL A 23 -9.54 -0.49 -15.05
N ILE A 24 -10.19 -1.66 -15.13
CA ILE A 24 -9.65 -2.94 -14.66
C ILE A 24 -9.85 -3.93 -15.81
N ASP A 25 -8.74 -4.40 -16.35
CA ASP A 25 -8.69 -5.34 -17.46
C ASP A 25 -8.99 -6.76 -16.98
N PRO A 26 -9.60 -7.61 -17.83
CA PRO A 26 -9.75 -9.02 -17.52
C PRO A 26 -8.38 -9.66 -17.28
N CYS A 27 -8.32 -10.61 -16.34
CA CYS A 27 -7.07 -11.27 -15.92
C CYS A 27 -5.99 -10.33 -15.35
N SER A 28 -6.37 -9.12 -14.92
CA SER A 28 -5.48 -8.22 -14.17
C SER A 28 -5.49 -8.48 -12.67
N ILE A 29 -4.48 -7.97 -11.99
CA ILE A 29 -4.26 -8.13 -10.55
C ILE A 29 -4.08 -6.75 -9.92
N THR A 30 -4.77 -6.55 -8.79
CA THR A 30 -4.68 -5.34 -7.96
C THR A 30 -4.31 -5.76 -6.55
N ILE A 31 -3.29 -5.13 -5.97
CA ILE A 31 -2.80 -5.44 -4.62
C ILE A 31 -3.07 -4.24 -3.71
N LEU A 32 -3.73 -4.53 -2.58
CA LEU A 32 -4.01 -3.57 -1.53
C LEU A 32 -3.33 -4.05 -0.24
N ASP A 33 -2.55 -3.16 0.39
CA ASP A 33 -1.99 -3.38 1.72
C ASP A 33 -2.93 -2.78 2.76
N TYR A 34 -3.51 -3.62 3.62
CA TYR A 34 -4.50 -3.21 4.61
C TYR A 34 -3.95 -3.36 6.02
N ASP A 35 -3.86 -2.24 6.74
CA ASP A 35 -3.30 -2.19 8.10
C ASP A 35 -4.36 -2.33 9.22
N GLY A 36 -5.60 -2.67 8.85
CA GLY A 36 -6.74 -2.75 9.77
C GLY A 36 -7.51 -1.43 9.92
N LYS A 37 -6.96 -0.29 9.48
CA LYS A 37 -7.65 1.01 9.52
C LYS A 37 -7.72 1.68 8.16
N LYS A 38 -6.68 1.55 7.35
CA LYS A 38 -6.56 2.14 6.01
C LYS A 38 -5.97 1.13 5.05
N ALA A 39 -6.44 1.16 3.82
CA ALA A 39 -5.78 0.45 2.75
C ALA A 39 -4.83 1.38 1.98
N ARG A 40 -3.79 0.80 1.40
CA ARG A 40 -2.90 1.47 0.45
C ARG A 40 -2.88 0.66 -0.84
N LEU A 41 -3.05 1.33 -1.96
CA LEU A 41 -2.91 0.71 -3.26
C LEU A 41 -1.42 0.50 -3.56
N VAL A 42 -1.02 -0.76 -3.74
CA VAL A 42 0.37 -1.14 -4.04
C VAL A 42 0.54 -1.32 -5.54
N THR A 43 -0.39 -2.04 -6.16
CA THR A 43 -0.39 -2.35 -7.59
C THR A 43 -1.82 -2.25 -8.09
N PHE A 44 -2.02 -1.71 -9.28
CA PHE A 44 -3.34 -1.52 -9.88
C PHE A 44 -3.33 -1.97 -11.33
N ASN A 45 -4.32 -2.79 -11.70
CA ASN A 45 -4.56 -3.25 -13.06
C ASN A 45 -3.31 -3.84 -13.75
N ASP A 46 -2.58 -4.72 -13.06
CA ASP A 46 -1.37 -5.34 -13.61
C ASP A 46 -1.69 -6.67 -14.28
N THR A 47 -1.29 -6.84 -15.53
CA THR A 47 -1.56 -8.03 -16.36
C THR A 47 -0.28 -8.81 -16.72
N SER A 48 0.91 -8.28 -16.44
CA SER A 48 2.16 -8.80 -16.98
C SER A 48 3.28 -9.01 -15.97
N SER A 49 3.18 -8.43 -14.77
CA SER A 49 4.29 -8.45 -13.81
C SER A 49 4.33 -9.70 -12.93
N ASP A 50 5.55 -10.12 -12.60
CA ASP A 50 5.83 -11.24 -11.70
C ASP A 50 5.53 -10.83 -10.23
N ILE A 51 4.34 -11.16 -9.78
CA ILE A 51 3.71 -10.73 -8.51
C ILE A 51 4.40 -11.33 -7.27
N SER A 52 5.19 -12.39 -7.49
CA SER A 52 5.86 -13.17 -6.45
C SER A 52 6.73 -12.30 -5.52
N SER A 53 7.36 -11.25 -6.08
CA SER A 53 8.19 -10.31 -5.31
C SER A 53 7.39 -9.34 -4.42
N SER A 54 6.18 -8.96 -4.84
CA SER A 54 5.31 -8.01 -4.13
C SER A 54 4.52 -8.66 -2.98
N ILE A 55 4.24 -9.97 -3.08
CA ILE A 55 3.49 -10.73 -2.07
C ILE A 55 4.37 -11.07 -0.86
N VAL A 56 5.69 -11.18 -1.05
CA VAL A 56 6.64 -11.40 0.05
C VAL A 56 6.77 -10.10 0.84
N GLN A 57 5.90 -9.93 1.84
CA GLN A 57 6.07 -8.88 2.85
C GLN A 57 7.44 -9.03 3.50
N LYS A 58 8.41 -8.22 3.09
CA LYS A 58 9.62 -7.99 3.89
C LYS A 58 9.14 -7.42 5.21
N LYS A 59 9.14 -8.23 6.28
CA LYS A 59 9.00 -7.75 7.66
C LYS A 59 9.87 -6.51 7.76
N ARG A 60 9.26 -5.33 7.93
CA ARG A 60 10.02 -4.10 8.09
C ARG A 60 10.93 -4.32 9.29
N ALA A 61 12.22 -4.50 9.04
CA ALA A 61 13.23 -4.50 10.09
C ALA A 61 13.00 -3.19 10.85
N LYS A 62 12.88 -3.30 12.17
CA LYS A 62 12.71 -2.17 13.08
C LYS A 62 13.79 -1.15 12.74
N VAL A 63 13.44 -0.12 11.99
CA VAL A 63 14.39 0.92 11.59
C VAL A 63 14.67 1.70 12.86
N LEU A 64 15.71 1.28 13.57
CA LEU A 64 16.34 2.04 14.64
C LEU A 64 17.08 3.20 13.96
N LEU A 65 16.34 4.15 13.37
CA LEU A 65 16.89 5.46 13.01
C LEU A 65 17.05 6.25 14.32
N GLY A 66 17.90 5.74 15.20
CA GLY A 66 18.37 6.36 16.42
C GLY A 66 19.79 6.83 16.16
N GLY A 67 19.93 8.12 15.87
CA GLY A 67 21.22 8.78 15.66
C GLY A 67 21.28 10.15 16.33
N GLY A 68 20.56 10.35 17.44
CA GLY A 68 20.73 11.51 18.29
C GLY A 68 21.96 11.38 19.16
N SER A 69 23.16 11.57 18.61
CA SER A 69 24.36 11.83 19.41
C SER A 69 24.39 13.34 19.74
N GLY A 70 23.41 13.77 20.52
CA GLY A 70 23.26 15.13 21.02
C GLY A 70 23.31 15.11 22.53
N THR A 71 24.46 15.56 23.06
CA THR A 71 24.68 16.10 24.41
C THR A 71 24.31 15.22 25.62
N LYS A 72 25.33 14.54 26.18
CA LYS A 72 25.52 14.61 27.64
C LYS A 72 26.75 15.45 27.93
N GLY A 73 26.52 16.74 28.14
CA GLY A 73 27.44 17.51 28.97
C GLY A 73 27.47 16.88 30.37
N ARG A 74 28.67 16.56 30.85
CA ARG A 74 28.96 16.53 32.29
C ARG A 74 30.46 16.67 32.55
N ARG A 75 30.83 17.91 32.90
CA ARG A 75 31.81 18.34 33.92
C ARG A 75 33.07 17.48 34.10
N LEU A 76 34.21 18.07 33.75
CA LEU A 76 35.39 18.17 34.61
C LEU A 76 35.81 19.64 34.67
#